data_AF-A0A7X6ZBC4-F1
#
_entry.id   AF-A0A7X6ZBC4-F1
#
_cell.length_a   1.000
_cell.length_b   1.000
_cell.length_c   1.000
_cell.angle_alpha   90.00
_cell.angle_beta   90.00
_cell.angle_gamma   90.00
#
_symmetry.space_group_name_H-M   'P 1'
#
loop_
_entity.id
_entity.type
_entity.pdbx_description
1 polymer ?
#
loop_
_entity_poly.entity_id
_entity_poly.type
_entity_poly.pdbx_seq_one_letter_code
_entity_poly.pdbx_strand_id
1 'polypeptide(L)'
;LGGIAAGAGGFRRSHEQAVGAWQVALAAARYRTTPVIADADPNVALTSILLKDQGASVRWMRQVLGNFSEGGDSNAAVRETLGVFFATGQNYSRTAELLGVHRNTVRHRVARFEAQRGIAGQQTSIEQLDPLEVALALRIHDTFEG
;
A
#
# COMPACT_ATOMS: atom_id res chain seq x y z
N LEU A 1 20.73 -4.49 2.43
CA LEU A 1 21.38 -5.77 2.75
C LEU A 1 20.49 -6.92 2.33
N GLY A 2 21.07 -7.99 1.79
CA GLY A 2 20.35 -9.25 1.54
C GLY A 2 20.44 -10.19 2.73
N GLY A 3 19.73 -11.32 2.67
CA GLY A 3 19.77 -12.35 3.71
C GLY A 3 21.06 -13.17 3.69
N ILE A 4 21.32 -13.92 4.76
CA ILE A 4 22.45 -14.87 4.85
C ILE A 4 22.02 -16.18 4.17
N ALA A 5 22.81 -16.67 3.22
CA ALA A 5 22.57 -17.95 2.55
C ALA A 5 23.88 -18.61 2.08
N ALA A 6 23.94 -19.95 2.13
CA ALA A 6 25.15 -20.71 1.86
C ALA A 6 25.34 -21.05 0.36
N GLY A 7 26.62 -21.22 -0.03
CA GLY A 7 27.01 -21.62 -1.39
C GLY A 7 26.76 -20.54 -2.45
N ALA A 8 27.14 -20.84 -3.69
CA ALA A 8 27.03 -19.88 -4.81
C ALA A 8 25.58 -19.46 -5.11
N GLY A 9 24.61 -20.37 -4.95
CA GLY A 9 23.19 -20.05 -5.08
C GLY A 9 22.69 -19.09 -4.00
N GLY A 10 23.14 -19.28 -2.75
CA GLY A 10 22.84 -18.38 -1.64
C GLY A 10 23.44 -16.99 -1.84
N PHE A 11 24.68 -16.92 -2.30
CA PHE A 11 25.33 -15.65 -2.65
C PHE A 11 24.54 -14.86 -3.70
N ARG A 12 24.11 -15.51 -4.80
CA ARG A 12 23.31 -14.85 -5.84
C ARG A 12 21.99 -14.30 -5.29
N ARG A 13 21.27 -15.09 -4.50
CA ARG A 13 20.00 -14.66 -3.89
C ARG A 13 20.20 -13.49 -2.94
N SER A 14 21.22 -13.54 -2.08
CA SER A 14 21.55 -12.45 -1.16
C SER A 14 21.89 -11.16 -1.92
N HIS A 15 22.61 -11.28 -3.03
CA HIS A 15 22.91 -10.14 -3.89
C HIS A 15 21.64 -9.55 -4.53
N GLU A 16 20.77 -10.38 -5.11
CA GLU A 16 19.48 -9.94 -5.68
C GLU A 16 18.59 -9.23 -4.63
N GLN A 17 18.50 -9.77 -3.42
CA GLN A 17 17.81 -9.15 -2.29
C GLN A 17 18.43 -7.80 -1.91
N ALA A 18 19.77 -7.71 -1.86
CA ALA A 18 20.46 -6.46 -1.55
C ALA A 18 20.21 -5.38 -2.61
N VAL A 19 20.19 -5.75 -3.90
CA VAL A 19 19.85 -4.86 -5.00
C VAL A 19 18.40 -4.39 -4.88
N GLY A 20 17.47 -5.29 -4.57
CA GLY A 20 16.06 -4.94 -4.32
C GLY A 20 15.91 -3.94 -3.17
N ALA A 21 16.54 -4.21 -2.03
CA ALA A 21 16.53 -3.29 -0.89
C ALA A 21 17.13 -1.92 -1.22
N TRP A 22 18.18 -1.88 -2.05
CA TRP A 22 18.78 -0.63 -2.54
C TRP A 22 17.82 0.16 -3.43
N GLN A 23 17.12 -0.50 -4.36
CA GLN A 23 16.11 0.16 -5.20
C GLN A 23 14.97 0.75 -4.35
N VAL A 24 14.53 0.01 -3.32
CA VAL A 24 13.53 0.49 -2.35
C VAL A 24 14.02 1.74 -1.61
N ALA A 25 15.29 1.77 -1.21
CA ALA A 25 15.90 2.91 -0.54
C ALA A 25 15.84 4.19 -1.39
N LEU A 26 16.08 4.05 -2.70
CA LEU A 26 16.11 5.17 -3.64
C LEU A 26 14.72 5.68 -4.00
N ALA A 27 13.74 4.77 -4.12
CA ALA A 27 12.42 5.13 -4.63
C ALA A 27 11.44 5.58 -3.55
N ALA A 28 11.53 5.03 -2.33
CA ALA A 28 10.51 5.25 -1.32
C ALA A 28 10.86 6.43 -0.39
N ALA A 29 9.96 7.42 -0.36
CA ALA A 29 10.07 8.62 0.47
C ALA A 29 10.42 8.35 1.94
N ARG A 30 9.78 7.32 2.52
CA ARG A 30 9.95 6.91 3.92
C ARG A 30 11.37 6.50 4.30
N TYR A 31 12.20 6.15 3.33
CA TYR A 31 13.55 5.65 3.58
C TYR A 31 14.67 6.65 3.23
N ARG A 32 14.33 7.88 2.80
CA ARG A 32 15.32 8.90 2.40
C ARG A 32 16.39 9.19 3.45
N THR A 33 16.07 9.05 4.74
CA THR A 33 16.98 9.30 5.86
C THR A 33 17.48 8.02 6.52
N THR A 34 17.11 6.84 6.01
CA THR A 34 17.47 5.56 6.61
C THR A 34 18.86 5.13 6.13
N PRO A 35 19.85 4.94 7.02
CA PRO A 35 21.23 4.69 6.63
C PRO A 35 21.44 3.28 6.05
N VAL A 36 20.66 2.30 6.50
CA VAL A 36 20.75 0.91 6.05
C VAL A 36 19.34 0.33 5.98
N ILE A 37 19.04 -0.34 4.86
CA ILE A 37 17.79 -1.09 4.65
C ILE A 37 18.15 -2.52 4.30
N ALA A 38 17.52 -3.48 4.96
CA ALA A 38 17.62 -4.89 4.68
C ALA A 38 16.37 -5.42 3.97
N ASP A 39 16.54 -6.45 3.13
CA ASP A 39 15.42 -7.17 2.52
C ASP A 39 14.44 -7.74 3.55
N ALA A 40 14.96 -8.13 4.72
CA ALA A 40 14.18 -8.62 5.85
C ALA A 40 13.42 -7.51 6.60
N ASP A 41 13.69 -6.23 6.31
CA ASP A 41 12.94 -5.15 6.94
C ASP A 41 11.48 -5.17 6.47
N PRO A 42 10.53 -4.80 7.35
CA PRO A 42 9.13 -4.81 7.01
C PRO A 42 8.84 -4.04 5.72
N ASN A 43 8.12 -4.70 4.82
CA ASN A 43 7.67 -4.18 3.53
C ASN A 43 8.74 -3.99 2.45
N VAL A 44 10.03 -4.27 2.72
CA VAL A 44 11.09 -4.05 1.71
C VAL A 44 11.02 -5.08 0.59
N ALA A 45 10.94 -6.38 0.92
CA ALA A 45 10.85 -7.44 -0.08
C ALA A 45 9.64 -7.27 -1.02
N LEU A 46 8.47 -6.89 -0.48
CA LEU A 46 7.29 -6.63 -1.31
C LEU A 46 7.46 -5.38 -2.17
N THR A 47 7.97 -4.27 -1.61
CA THR A 47 8.21 -3.04 -2.38
C THR A 47 9.22 -3.27 -3.49
N SER A 48 10.25 -4.09 -3.29
CA SER A 48 11.23 -4.41 -4.33
C SER A 48 10.60 -5.17 -5.51
N ILE A 49 9.62 -6.04 -5.25
CA ILE A 49 8.83 -6.70 -6.31
C ILE A 49 8.01 -5.68 -7.09
N LEU A 50 7.31 -4.78 -6.40
CA LEU A 50 6.48 -3.73 -7.02
C LEU A 50 7.29 -2.75 -7.87
N LEU A 51 8.56 -2.53 -7.50
CA LEU A 51 9.50 -1.68 -8.22
C LEU A 51 9.99 -2.26 -9.54
N LYS A 52 9.86 -3.58 -9.77
CA LYS A 52 10.29 -4.20 -11.05
C LYS A 52 9.57 -3.61 -12.25
N ASP A 53 8.30 -3.22 -12.08
CA ASP A 53 7.56 -2.39 -13.02
C ASP A 53 6.79 -1.32 -12.24
N GLN A 54 7.52 -0.28 -11.81
CA GLN A 54 6.93 0.86 -11.11
C GLN A 54 5.78 1.49 -11.90
N GLY A 55 5.89 1.57 -13.24
CA GLY A 55 4.87 2.16 -14.09
C GLY A 55 3.56 1.36 -14.04
N ALA A 56 3.62 0.04 -14.15
CA ALA A 56 2.45 -0.83 -13.99
C ALA A 56 1.86 -0.74 -12.58
N SER A 57 2.70 -0.75 -11.54
CA SER A 57 2.27 -0.62 -10.15
C SER A 57 1.50 0.67 -9.90
N VAL A 58 2.01 1.82 -10.37
CA VAL A 58 1.34 3.13 -10.22
C VAL A 58 0.03 3.18 -11.01
N ARG A 59 0.00 2.66 -12.25
CA ARG A 59 -1.24 2.60 -13.04
C ARG A 59 -2.31 1.74 -12.35
N TRP A 60 -1.94 0.57 -11.84
CA TRP A 60 -2.86 -0.31 -11.13
C TRP A 60 -3.36 0.33 -9.82
N MET A 61 -2.48 0.97 -9.04
CA MET A 61 -2.90 1.71 -7.84
C MET A 61 -3.92 2.80 -8.17
N ARG A 62 -3.72 3.57 -9.25
CA ARG A 62 -4.70 4.58 -9.70
C ARG A 62 -6.00 3.94 -10.17
N GLN A 63 -5.94 2.76 -10.79
CA GLN A 63 -7.14 1.99 -11.14
C GLN A 63 -7.90 1.49 -9.92
N VAL A 64 -7.24 1.14 -8.81
CA VAL A 64 -7.88 0.68 -7.57
C VAL A 64 -8.39 1.85 -6.73
N LEU A 65 -7.57 2.86 -6.49
CA LEU A 65 -7.92 4.01 -5.63
C LEU A 65 -8.76 5.06 -6.35
N GLY A 66 -8.74 5.12 -7.69
CA GLY A 66 -9.39 6.19 -8.45
C GLY A 66 -8.91 7.57 -7.99
N ASN A 67 -9.82 8.53 -7.86
CA ASN A 67 -9.47 9.90 -7.44
C ASN A 67 -8.88 9.95 -6.02
N PHE A 68 -9.03 8.90 -5.20
CA PHE A 68 -8.37 8.82 -3.89
C PHE A 68 -6.87 8.55 -4.02
N SER A 69 -6.30 8.37 -5.21
CA SER A 69 -4.84 8.43 -5.42
C SER A 69 -4.31 9.87 -5.46
N GLU A 70 -5.19 10.87 -5.61
CA GLU A 70 -4.78 12.26 -5.69
C GLU A 70 -4.46 12.85 -4.30
N GLY A 71 -3.70 13.95 -4.29
CA GLY A 71 -3.40 14.69 -3.08
C GLY A 71 -4.63 15.30 -2.40
N GLY A 72 -4.40 15.93 -1.24
CA GLY A 72 -5.42 16.66 -0.48
C GLY A 72 -5.91 15.93 0.78
N ASP A 73 -6.16 16.72 1.82
CA ASP A 73 -6.45 16.22 3.18
C ASP A 73 -7.68 15.30 3.22
N SER A 74 -8.69 15.61 2.41
CA SER A 74 -9.91 14.82 2.30
C SER A 74 -9.65 13.41 1.76
N ASN A 75 -8.77 13.29 0.75
CA ASN A 75 -8.40 12.00 0.17
C ASN A 75 -7.43 11.25 1.08
N ALA A 76 -6.49 11.96 1.71
CA ALA A 76 -5.59 11.40 2.72
C ALA A 76 -6.36 10.77 3.88
N ALA A 77 -7.37 11.46 4.41
CA ALA A 77 -8.21 10.95 5.49
C ALA A 77 -9.00 9.69 5.09
N VAL A 78 -9.43 9.58 3.82
CA VAL A 78 -10.07 8.35 3.31
C VAL A 78 -9.05 7.22 3.19
N ARG A 79 -7.86 7.47 2.62
CA ARG A 79 -6.79 6.47 2.52
C ARG A 79 -6.37 5.94 3.90
N GLU A 80 -6.15 6.82 4.86
CA GLU A 80 -5.85 6.46 6.26
C GLU A 80 -6.97 5.60 6.85
N THR A 81 -8.23 5.99 6.64
CA THR A 81 -9.37 5.24 7.14
C THR A 81 -9.44 3.84 6.53
N LEU A 82 -9.23 3.70 5.23
CA LEU A 82 -9.21 2.41 4.54
C LEU A 82 -8.06 1.53 5.04
N GLY A 83 -6.87 2.11 5.22
CA GLY A 83 -5.70 1.40 5.74
C GLY A 83 -5.98 0.75 7.10
N VAL A 84 -6.54 1.50 8.04
CA VAL A 84 -6.91 0.97 9.37
C VAL A 84 -8.12 0.03 9.29
N PHE A 85 -9.11 0.34 8.44
CA PHE A 85 -10.31 -0.48 8.26
C PHE A 85 -9.97 -1.88 7.79
N PHE A 86 -9.14 -2.03 6.75
CA PHE A 86 -8.72 -3.34 6.27
C PHE A 86 -7.76 -4.04 7.24
N ALA A 87 -6.86 -3.31 7.90
CA ALA A 87 -5.97 -3.88 8.92
C ALA A 87 -6.72 -4.44 10.15
N THR A 88 -7.94 -3.95 10.42
CA THR A 88 -8.78 -4.41 11.53
C THR A 88 -9.84 -5.43 11.11
N GLY A 89 -9.76 -5.99 9.90
CA GLY A 89 -10.74 -6.95 9.38
C GLY A 89 -12.10 -6.31 9.12
N GLN A 90 -12.10 -5.08 8.59
CA GLN A 90 -13.30 -4.32 8.23
C GLN A 90 -14.22 -4.01 9.44
N ASN A 91 -13.62 -3.81 10.62
CA ASN A 91 -14.35 -3.49 11.85
C ASN A 91 -14.46 -1.98 12.07
N TYR A 92 -15.64 -1.41 11.82
CA TYR A 92 -15.90 0.02 11.98
C TYR A 92 -15.65 0.57 13.39
N SER A 93 -15.99 -0.19 14.45
CA SER A 93 -15.79 0.28 15.83
C SER A 93 -14.30 0.33 16.17
N ARG A 94 -13.56 -0.74 15.87
CA ARG A 94 -12.13 -0.81 16.12
C ARG A 94 -11.34 0.21 15.29
N THR A 95 -11.78 0.44 14.05
CA THR A 95 -11.21 1.47 13.18
C THR A 95 -11.42 2.86 13.75
N ALA A 96 -12.63 3.15 14.22
CA ALA A 96 -12.96 4.44 14.85
C ALA A 96 -12.13 4.70 16.09
N GLU A 97 -11.99 3.68 16.95
CA GLU A 97 -11.14 3.74 18.14
C GLU A 97 -9.68 4.05 17.79
N LEU A 98 -9.08 3.31 16.85
CA LEU A 98 -7.68 3.52 16.45
C LEU A 98 -7.42 4.87 15.77
N LEU A 99 -8.41 5.41 15.05
CA LEU A 99 -8.32 6.71 14.38
C LEU A 99 -8.74 7.89 15.27
N GLY A 100 -9.27 7.64 16.47
CA GLY A 100 -9.80 8.70 17.34
C GLY A 100 -11.00 9.45 16.74
N VAL A 101 -11.81 8.79 15.90
CA VAL A 101 -12.99 9.39 15.25
C VAL A 101 -14.27 8.64 15.62
N HIS A 102 -15.42 9.25 15.36
CA HIS A 102 -16.70 8.56 15.57
C HIS A 102 -16.91 7.45 14.52
N ARG A 103 -17.57 6.35 14.91
CA ARG A 103 -17.90 5.22 14.01
C ARG A 103 -18.62 5.64 12.72
N ASN A 104 -19.48 6.64 12.81
CA ASN A 104 -20.19 7.17 11.63
C ASN A 104 -19.24 7.88 10.65
N THR A 105 -18.16 8.50 11.12
CA THR A 105 -17.14 9.10 10.27
C THR A 105 -16.42 8.03 9.45
N VAL A 106 -16.06 6.90 10.08
CA VAL A 106 -15.47 5.75 9.37
C VAL A 106 -16.44 5.23 8.32
N ARG A 107 -17.71 4.98 8.69
CA ARG A 107 -18.74 4.52 7.77
C ARG A 107 -18.90 5.46 6.57
N HIS A 108 -18.94 6.77 6.82
CA HIS A 108 -19.07 7.77 5.77
C HIS A 108 -17.86 7.76 4.82
N ARG A 109 -16.63 7.71 5.34
CA ARG A 109 -15.41 7.68 4.52
C ARG A 109 -15.32 6.39 3.68
N VAL A 110 -15.66 5.23 4.25
CA VAL A 110 -15.71 3.96 3.53
C VAL A 110 -16.79 3.99 2.44
N ALA A 111 -18.01 4.43 2.78
CA ALA A 111 -19.11 4.52 1.80
C ALA A 111 -18.78 5.50 0.66
N ARG A 112 -18.06 6.60 0.95
CA ARG A 112 -17.59 7.53 -0.07
C ARG A 112 -16.61 6.87 -1.04
N PHE A 113 -15.70 6.03 -0.53
CA PHE A 113 -14.81 5.24 -1.36
C PHE A 113 -15.59 4.26 -2.25
N GLU A 114 -16.49 3.47 -1.66
CA GLU A 114 -17.31 2.48 -2.36
C GLU A 114 -18.20 3.10 -3.44
N ALA A 115 -18.85 4.24 -3.14
CA ALA A 115 -19.72 4.94 -4.09
C ALA A 115 -18.96 5.38 -5.35
N GLN A 116 -17.74 5.90 -5.19
CA GLN A 116 -16.94 6.35 -6.33
C GLN A 116 -16.45 5.18 -7.19
N ARG A 117 -16.18 4.03 -6.58
CA ARG A 117 -15.86 2.79 -7.30
C ARG A 117 -17.05 2.27 -8.10
N GLY A 118 -18.26 2.35 -7.53
CA GLY A 118 -19.50 1.99 -8.22
C GLY A 118 -19.86 2.91 -9.39
N ILE A 119 -19.41 4.17 -9.37
CA ILE A 119 -19.68 5.16 -10.46
C ILE A 119 -18.70 4.97 -11.64
N ALA A 120 -17.53 4.36 -11.44
CA ALA A 120 -16.45 4.29 -12.44
C ALA A 120 -16.62 3.24 -13.56
N GLY A 121 -17.82 2.66 -13.74
CA GLY A 121 -18.17 2.03 -15.02
C GLY A 121 -17.79 0.56 -15.23
N GLN A 122 -17.63 -0.22 -14.16
CA GLN A 122 -17.82 -1.67 -14.25
C GLN A 122 -18.94 -2.06 -13.30
N GLN A 123 -20.01 -2.62 -13.87
CA GLN A 123 -20.94 -3.49 -13.15
C GLN A 123 -20.19 -4.75 -12.73
N THR A 124 -19.19 -4.62 -11.86
CA THR A 124 -18.70 -5.73 -11.05
C THR A 124 -19.72 -5.82 -9.93
N SER A 125 -20.51 -6.88 -9.94
CA SER A 125 -21.69 -7.12 -9.12
C SER A 125 -21.49 -6.98 -7.60
N ILE A 126 -21.17 -5.82 -7.01
CA ILE A 126 -20.83 -5.71 -5.58
C ILE A 126 -19.89 -6.87 -5.18
N GLU A 127 -19.00 -7.27 -6.09
CA GLU A 127 -17.93 -8.20 -5.75
C GLU A 127 -17.02 -7.34 -4.92
N GLN A 128 -17.08 -7.59 -3.61
CA GLN A 128 -16.43 -6.85 -2.55
C GLN A 128 -15.03 -6.46 -3.02
N LEU A 129 -14.71 -5.16 -3.01
CA LEU A 129 -13.36 -4.68 -3.25
C LEU A 129 -12.42 -5.55 -2.42
N ASP A 130 -11.56 -6.31 -3.09
CA ASP A 130 -10.70 -7.27 -2.40
C ASP A 130 -9.87 -6.49 -1.38
N PRO A 131 -10.01 -6.76 -0.06
CA PRO A 131 -9.24 -6.10 0.98
C PRO A 131 -7.74 -6.08 0.68
N LEU A 132 -7.23 -7.14 0.06
CA LEU A 132 -5.83 -7.26 -0.31
C LEU A 132 -5.46 -6.29 -1.44
N GLU A 133 -6.29 -6.17 -2.47
CA GLU A 133 -6.04 -5.21 -3.56
C GLU A 133 -6.02 -3.78 -3.05
N VAL A 134 -6.99 -3.39 -2.21
CA VAL A 134 -7.01 -2.03 -1.66
C VAL A 134 -5.82 -1.79 -0.74
N ALA A 135 -5.46 -2.75 0.12
CA ALA A 135 -4.30 -2.65 0.99
C ALA A 135 -2.98 -2.52 0.20
N LEU A 136 -2.83 -3.28 -0.89
CA LEU A 136 -1.67 -3.19 -1.78
C LEU A 136 -1.65 -1.87 -2.56
N ALA A 137 -2.79 -1.36 -3.01
CA ALA A 137 -2.87 -0.07 -3.69
C ALA A 137 -2.49 1.08 -2.75
N LEU A 138 -2.97 1.06 -1.50
CA LEU A 138 -2.55 2.01 -0.46
C LEU A 138 -1.03 1.91 -0.19
N ARG A 139 -0.48 0.69 -0.15
CA ARG A 139 0.96 0.48 0.02
C ARG A 139 1.78 1.09 -1.12
N ILE A 140 1.31 0.94 -2.36
CA ILE A 140 1.95 1.52 -3.55
C ILE A 140 1.89 3.06 -3.47
N HIS A 141 0.74 3.61 -3.11
CA HIS A 141 0.57 5.05 -2.92
C HIS A 141 1.58 5.60 -1.89
N ASP A 142 1.66 5.01 -0.70
CA ASP A 142 2.60 5.45 0.35
C ASP A 142 4.08 5.29 -0.04
N THR A 143 4.36 4.41 -0.99
CA THR A 143 5.72 4.19 -1.49
C THR A 143 6.12 5.26 -2.51
N PHE A 144 5.22 5.61 -3.43
CA PHE A 144 5.57 6.42 -4.63
C PHE A 144 5.02 7.85 -4.64
N GLU A 145 3.93 8.11 -3.90
CA GLU A 145 3.21 9.40 -3.91
C GLU A 145 3.16 10.02 -2.50
N GLY A 146 3.89 9.43 -1.53
CA GLY A 146 4.01 9.89 -0.14
C GLY A 146 5.20 10.81 0.13
#